data_AF-A0A930J3P9-F1
#
_entry.id   AF-A0A930J3P9-F1
#
_cell.length_a   1.000
_cell.length_b   1.000
_cell.length_c   1.000
_cell.angle_alpha   90.00
_cell.angle_beta   90.00
_cell.angle_gamma   90.00
#
_symmetry.space_group_name_H-M   'P 1'
#
loop_
_entity.id
_entity.type
_entity.pdbx_description
1 polymer ?
#
loop_
_entity_poly.entity_id
_entity_poly.type
_entity_poly.pdbx_seq_one_letter_code
_entity_poly.pdbx_strand_id
1 'polypeptide(L)'
;MKKIEHLPINWVNGQKINNTHFFETYYNVVEMLRQNREEELTSYNYGFGEKSEKEECSIDMDIKGESAETLSVELRACNAVTRNGYHILFTKELYGDFTPKCTLKDIEIDLSTRQVVCILLTVNPYKMLPVGVPDPETTPLHHPYVLPEVTLQLVLEQNLNKAFLEGNSIVAGRVIVDGGAFSIDSDYIPAIQRINCSERAMYALENMTETLERIHSNALKVYAKNVSNPHRSMLADNTFALCDVVKNFYSQHCFELKNIAAEQPPIYTVRFANALANLLLTSLRSLPEKDFETLLQYFDEWTNIKPSDFMHKTSDIAHLNYNHLELNTLFVSIAAFLNVIDTLFHKLSELEYVGLIKENIIISEDNNGKASESERKSWKVWD
;
A
#
# COMPACT_ATOMS: atom_id res chain seq x y z
N MET A 1 6.00 -21.59 -14.96
CA MET A 1 5.58 -22.90 -14.47
C MET A 1 6.61 -23.37 -13.45
N LYS A 2 6.23 -23.41 -12.18
CA LYS A 2 7.11 -23.87 -11.11
C LYS A 2 7.32 -25.40 -11.22
N LYS A 3 8.40 -25.90 -10.64
CA LYS A 3 8.78 -27.33 -10.72
C LYS A 3 7.70 -28.18 -10.03
N ILE A 4 7.25 -29.24 -10.70
CA ILE A 4 6.32 -30.22 -10.12
C ILE A 4 7.14 -31.19 -9.25
N GLU A 5 6.80 -31.26 -7.96
CA GLU A 5 7.51 -32.12 -7.01
C GLU A 5 6.80 -33.48 -6.80
N HIS A 6 5.47 -33.50 -6.83
CA HIS A 6 4.67 -34.71 -6.57
C HIS A 6 3.73 -35.05 -7.74
N LEU A 7 3.98 -36.18 -8.38
CA LEU A 7 3.23 -36.70 -9.52
C LEU A 7 2.15 -37.70 -9.08
N PRO A 8 1.08 -37.89 -9.87
CA PRO A 8 0.06 -38.88 -9.56
C PRO A 8 0.64 -40.29 -9.60
N ILE A 9 0.15 -41.15 -8.71
CA ILE A 9 0.54 -42.56 -8.68
C ILE A 9 -0.04 -43.29 -9.88
N ASN A 10 0.82 -44.04 -10.57
CA ASN A 10 0.39 -44.98 -11.59
C ASN A 10 -0.12 -46.28 -10.93
N TRP A 11 -1.44 -46.40 -10.76
CA TRP A 11 -2.07 -47.57 -10.17
C TRP A 11 -2.14 -48.73 -11.16
N VAL A 12 -1.62 -49.90 -10.77
CA VAL A 12 -1.63 -51.12 -11.60
C VAL A 12 -2.34 -52.26 -10.86
N ASN A 13 -3.15 -53.03 -11.59
CA ASN A 13 -3.85 -54.17 -11.02
C ASN A 13 -2.85 -55.18 -10.41
N GLY A 14 -3.10 -55.65 -9.19
CA GLY A 14 -2.23 -56.56 -8.45
C GLY A 14 -1.07 -55.89 -7.69
N GLN A 15 -0.96 -54.56 -7.70
CA GLN A 15 0.04 -53.83 -6.91
C GLN A 15 -0.21 -53.97 -5.40
N LYS A 16 0.86 -54.24 -4.63
CA LYS A 16 0.80 -54.24 -3.17
C LYS A 16 0.75 -52.80 -2.64
N ILE A 17 -0.32 -52.48 -1.93
CA ILE A 17 -0.55 -51.13 -1.38
C ILE A 17 0.18 -50.98 -0.04
N ASN A 18 0.77 -49.81 0.19
CA ASN A 18 1.40 -49.42 1.46
C ASN A 18 1.10 -47.94 1.76
N ASN A 19 1.52 -47.47 2.94
CA ASN A 19 1.32 -46.09 3.40
C ASN A 19 1.87 -45.02 2.44
N THR A 20 3.02 -45.24 1.80
CA THR A 20 3.62 -44.31 0.84
C THR A 20 2.68 -43.96 -0.29
N HIS A 21 1.88 -44.92 -0.77
CA HIS A 21 0.92 -44.63 -1.84
C HIS A 21 -0.16 -43.63 -1.39
N PHE A 22 -0.57 -43.66 -0.12
CA PHE A 22 -1.56 -42.71 0.39
C PHE A 22 -0.95 -41.32 0.56
N PHE A 23 0.29 -41.24 1.07
CA PHE A 23 1.00 -39.96 1.23
C PHE A 23 1.29 -39.30 -0.13
N GLU A 24 1.84 -40.02 -1.10
CA GLU A 24 2.11 -39.45 -2.43
C GLU A 24 0.82 -39.04 -3.16
N THR A 25 -0.28 -39.79 -2.97
CA THR A 25 -1.59 -39.36 -3.49
C THR A 25 -2.02 -38.04 -2.85
N TYR A 26 -1.90 -37.90 -1.53
CA TYR A 26 -2.21 -36.65 -0.83
C TYR A 26 -1.30 -35.50 -1.27
N TYR A 27 0.02 -35.73 -1.37
CA TYR A 27 0.97 -34.71 -1.82
C TYR A 27 0.70 -34.26 -3.25
N ASN A 28 0.29 -35.18 -4.13
CA ASN A 28 -0.17 -34.84 -5.46
C ASN A 28 -1.45 -33.98 -5.44
N VAL A 29 -2.41 -34.27 -4.56
CA VAL A 29 -3.61 -33.41 -4.40
C VAL A 29 -3.22 -32.00 -3.96
N VAL A 30 -2.31 -31.87 -3.00
CA VAL A 30 -1.80 -30.57 -2.56
C VAL A 30 -1.09 -29.83 -3.70
N GLU A 31 -0.30 -30.54 -4.49
CA GLU A 31 0.38 -29.99 -5.67
C GLU A 31 -0.61 -29.54 -6.76
N MET A 32 -1.69 -30.30 -7.00
CA MET A 32 -2.75 -29.91 -7.93
C MET A 32 -3.49 -28.65 -7.47
N LEU A 33 -3.81 -28.54 -6.18
CA LEU A 33 -4.44 -27.34 -5.61
C LEU A 33 -3.54 -26.11 -5.73
N ARG A 34 -2.23 -26.29 -5.50
CA ARG A 34 -1.22 -25.26 -5.67
C ARG A 34 -1.14 -24.80 -7.14
N GLN A 35 -1.12 -25.74 -8.08
CA GLN A 35 -1.05 -25.45 -9.52
C GLN A 35 -2.30 -24.73 -10.02
N ASN A 36 -3.50 -25.17 -9.61
CA ASN A 36 -4.74 -24.47 -9.95
C ASN A 36 -4.72 -23.01 -9.45
N ARG A 37 -4.20 -22.76 -8.25
CA ARG A 37 -4.02 -21.38 -7.75
C ARG A 37 -2.94 -20.61 -8.49
N GLU A 38 -1.86 -21.26 -8.94
CA GLU A 38 -0.77 -20.63 -9.71
C GLU A 38 -1.28 -19.97 -11.00
N GLU A 39 -2.37 -20.47 -11.60
CA GLU A 39 -2.96 -19.88 -12.82
C GLU A 39 -3.56 -18.48 -12.58
N GLU A 40 -4.13 -18.24 -11.40
CA GLU A 40 -4.77 -16.96 -11.03
C GLU A 40 -3.86 -16.07 -10.17
N LEU A 41 -2.82 -16.66 -9.57
CA LEU A 41 -1.88 -15.96 -8.70
C LEU A 41 -0.91 -15.12 -9.54
N THR A 42 -0.85 -13.84 -9.21
CA THR A 42 0.04 -12.84 -9.77
C THR A 42 0.99 -12.34 -8.69
N SER A 43 1.92 -11.47 -9.07
CA SER A 43 2.79 -10.79 -8.09
C SER A 43 2.05 -9.75 -7.23
N TYR A 44 0.72 -9.59 -7.40
CA TYR A 44 -0.05 -8.49 -6.84
C TYR A 44 -1.24 -8.91 -5.99
N ASN A 45 -1.59 -10.19 -5.95
CA ASN A 45 -2.78 -10.74 -5.28
C ASN A 45 -2.46 -11.95 -4.38
N TYR A 46 -1.25 -12.00 -3.82
CA TYR A 46 -0.87 -12.96 -2.78
C TYR A 46 -0.90 -12.29 -1.40
N GLY A 47 -0.68 -13.04 -0.33
CA GLY A 47 -0.68 -12.54 1.04
C GLY A 47 -1.98 -12.80 1.77
N PHE A 48 -2.31 -11.94 2.74
CA PHE A 48 -3.46 -12.12 3.61
C PHE A 48 -4.78 -11.90 2.87
N GLY A 49 -5.72 -12.80 3.11
CA GLY A 49 -7.03 -12.85 2.47
C GLY A 49 -8.14 -12.33 3.38
N GLU A 50 -9.35 -12.83 3.19
CA GLU A 50 -10.49 -12.50 4.04
C GLU A 50 -10.28 -12.98 5.47
N LYS A 51 -10.76 -12.19 6.44
CA LYS A 51 -10.86 -12.63 7.82
C LYS A 51 -11.80 -13.84 7.93
N SER A 52 -11.47 -14.77 8.81
CA SER A 52 -12.40 -15.85 9.15
C SER A 52 -13.62 -15.29 9.89
N GLU A 53 -14.78 -15.94 9.80
CA GLU A 53 -16.05 -15.41 10.35
C GLU A 53 -16.01 -15.00 11.83
N LYS A 54 -15.09 -15.60 12.61
CA LYS A 54 -14.93 -15.35 14.04
C LYS A 54 -13.83 -14.36 14.39
N GLU A 55 -13.03 -13.96 13.40
CA GLU A 55 -11.84 -13.14 13.59
C GLU A 55 -12.08 -11.70 13.14
N GLU A 56 -11.46 -10.74 13.81
CA GLU A 56 -11.59 -9.32 13.44
C GLU A 56 -10.72 -8.97 12.23
N CYS A 57 -9.56 -9.63 12.08
CA CYS A 57 -8.56 -9.36 11.06
C CYS A 57 -8.12 -10.64 10.32
N SER A 58 -7.47 -10.46 9.17
CA SER A 58 -6.92 -11.55 8.33
C SER A 58 -5.65 -12.19 8.92
N ILE A 59 -5.02 -11.50 9.86
CA ILE A 59 -3.95 -11.98 10.73
C ILE A 59 -4.11 -11.39 12.14
N ASP A 60 -3.96 -12.25 13.14
CA ASP A 60 -3.90 -11.87 14.55
C ASP A 60 -2.67 -12.51 15.21
N MET A 61 -1.88 -11.68 15.88
CA MET A 61 -0.64 -12.06 16.55
C MET A 61 -0.57 -11.42 17.93
N ASP A 62 -0.17 -12.22 18.92
CA ASP A 62 0.12 -11.77 20.26
C ASP A 62 1.62 -11.48 20.38
N ILE A 63 1.98 -10.21 20.46
CA ILE A 63 3.37 -9.75 20.59
C ILE A 63 3.57 -9.29 22.03
N LYS A 64 4.38 -10.02 22.79
CA LYS A 64 4.62 -9.83 24.22
C LYS A 64 6.11 -9.61 24.49
N GLY A 65 6.41 -8.89 25.57
CA GLY A 65 7.78 -8.63 26.03
C GLY A 65 7.93 -7.20 26.53
N GLU A 66 8.91 -6.97 27.39
CA GLU A 66 9.26 -5.63 27.91
C GLU A 66 10.52 -5.06 27.23
N SER A 67 11.33 -5.94 26.63
CA SER A 67 12.60 -5.65 25.97
C SER A 67 12.81 -6.56 24.78
N ALA A 68 13.75 -6.24 23.89
CA ALA A 68 14.06 -7.06 22.72
C ALA A 68 14.41 -8.51 23.10
N GLU A 69 15.11 -8.73 24.22
CA GLU A 69 15.48 -10.07 24.70
C GLU A 69 14.28 -10.92 25.15
N THR A 70 13.22 -10.26 25.63
CA THR A 70 12.00 -10.91 26.12
C THR A 70 10.88 -10.97 25.08
N LEU A 71 11.13 -10.45 23.87
CA LEU A 71 10.17 -10.45 22.78
C LEU A 71 9.75 -11.89 22.44
N SER A 72 8.44 -12.12 22.47
CA SER A 72 7.81 -13.34 21.98
C SER A 72 6.63 -12.99 21.09
N VAL A 73 6.59 -13.61 19.92
CA VAL A 73 5.46 -13.49 18.98
C VAL A 73 4.76 -14.82 18.91
N GLU A 74 3.44 -14.82 19.08
CA GLU A 74 2.59 -16.01 19.03
C GLU A 74 1.44 -15.78 18.04
N LEU A 75 1.21 -16.73 17.14
CA LEU A 75 0.12 -16.64 16.17
C LEU A 75 -1.22 -17.00 16.83
N ARG A 76 -2.26 -16.19 16.61
CA ARG A 76 -3.63 -16.49 17.08
C ARG A 76 -4.52 -16.98 15.95
N ALA A 77 -4.52 -16.25 14.84
CA ALA A 77 -5.24 -16.62 13.64
C ALA A 77 -4.55 -16.07 12.39
N CYS A 78 -4.69 -16.77 11.26
CA CYS A 78 -4.37 -16.21 9.96
C CYS A 78 -5.09 -16.91 8.81
N ASN A 79 -5.36 -16.16 7.76
CA ASN A 79 -5.77 -16.67 6.47
C ASN A 79 -4.95 -15.99 5.36
N ALA A 80 -4.04 -16.73 4.72
CA ALA A 80 -3.12 -16.17 3.75
C ALA A 80 -2.78 -17.13 2.62
N VAL A 81 -2.37 -16.60 1.48
CA VAL A 81 -1.86 -17.37 0.34
C VAL A 81 -0.43 -16.94 0.06
N THR A 82 0.50 -17.89 0.10
CA THR A 82 1.92 -17.64 -0.22
C THR A 82 2.07 -17.30 -1.70
N ARG A 83 3.20 -16.68 -2.08
CA ARG A 83 3.53 -16.43 -3.49
C ARG A 83 3.73 -17.73 -4.29
N ASN A 84 3.86 -18.86 -3.60
CA ASN A 84 3.91 -20.19 -4.20
C ASN A 84 2.55 -20.87 -4.37
N GLY A 85 1.46 -20.23 -3.94
CA GLY A 85 0.09 -20.73 -4.09
C GLY A 85 -0.36 -21.63 -2.94
N TYR A 86 0.47 -21.87 -1.92
CA TYR A 86 0.05 -22.58 -0.72
C TYR A 86 -0.80 -21.70 0.18
N HIS A 87 -1.90 -22.27 0.67
CA HIS A 87 -2.80 -21.65 1.62
C HIS A 87 -2.32 -21.89 3.05
N ILE A 88 -2.28 -20.83 3.84
CA ILE A 88 -2.01 -20.84 5.28
C ILE A 88 -3.32 -20.47 5.96
N LEU A 89 -3.96 -21.47 6.56
CA LEU A 89 -5.11 -21.30 7.44
C LEU A 89 -4.71 -21.79 8.82
N PHE A 90 -4.75 -20.89 9.80
CA PHE A 90 -4.45 -21.18 11.18
C PHE A 90 -5.48 -20.51 12.08
N THR A 91 -6.02 -21.27 13.04
CA THR A 91 -6.68 -20.73 14.24
C THR A 91 -6.34 -21.66 15.41
N LYS A 92 -6.38 -21.13 16.63
CA LYS A 92 -6.14 -21.95 17.84
C LYS A 92 -7.13 -23.11 17.97
N GLU A 93 -8.37 -22.94 17.52
CA GLU A 93 -9.37 -24.02 17.54
C GLU A 93 -9.01 -25.17 16.58
N LEU A 94 -8.43 -24.85 15.41
CA LEU A 94 -8.06 -25.85 14.41
C LEU A 94 -6.79 -26.63 14.81
N TYR A 95 -5.80 -25.94 15.39
CA TYR A 95 -4.49 -26.52 15.68
C TYR A 95 -4.32 -26.96 17.14
N GLY A 96 -5.20 -26.55 18.04
CA GLY A 96 -5.11 -26.87 19.47
C GLY A 96 -3.78 -26.40 20.06
N ASP A 97 -3.03 -27.34 20.65
CA ASP A 97 -1.76 -27.05 21.33
C ASP A 97 -0.61 -26.70 20.37
N PHE A 98 -0.75 -26.95 19.06
CA PHE A 98 0.25 -26.61 18.06
C PHE A 98 0.21 -25.13 17.68
N THR A 99 0.48 -24.24 18.65
CA THR A 99 0.51 -22.80 18.42
C THR A 99 1.90 -22.31 17.99
N PRO A 100 2.06 -21.72 16.78
CA PRO A 100 3.34 -21.18 16.32
C PRO A 100 3.80 -20.02 17.21
N LYS A 101 5.04 -20.12 17.69
CA LYS A 101 5.67 -19.10 18.53
C LYS A 101 7.14 -18.94 18.20
N CYS A 102 7.64 -17.71 18.23
CA CYS A 102 9.05 -17.41 18.05
C CYS A 102 9.54 -16.32 19.03
N THR A 103 10.86 -16.24 19.21
CA THR A 103 11.54 -15.25 20.05
C THR A 103 12.78 -14.74 19.33
N LEU A 104 13.35 -13.62 19.80
CA LEU A 104 14.57 -13.05 19.21
C LEU A 104 15.87 -13.78 19.59
N LYS A 105 15.82 -14.84 20.40
CA LYS A 105 16.99 -15.48 21.01
C LYS A 105 18.04 -15.98 20.02
N ASP A 106 17.62 -16.33 18.80
CA ASP A 106 18.50 -16.91 17.77
C ASP A 106 18.96 -15.88 16.72
N ILE A 107 18.73 -14.59 16.96
CA ILE A 107 19.10 -13.50 16.04
C ILE A 107 20.14 -12.60 16.69
N GLU A 108 21.29 -12.46 16.03
CA GLU A 108 22.28 -11.46 16.40
C GLU A 108 21.75 -10.07 16.02
N ILE A 109 21.22 -9.35 17.01
CA ILE A 109 20.77 -7.96 16.88
C ILE A 109 21.87 -7.03 17.39
N ASP A 110 22.21 -6.04 16.57
CA ASP A 110 23.10 -4.96 16.98
C ASP A 110 22.29 -3.87 17.67
N LEU A 111 22.32 -3.88 19.01
CA LEU A 111 21.61 -2.92 19.85
C LEU A 111 22.11 -1.46 19.71
N SER A 112 23.24 -1.23 19.04
CA SER A 112 23.76 0.11 18.80
C SER A 112 23.09 0.81 17.61
N THR A 113 22.32 0.06 16.80
CA THR A 113 21.66 0.58 15.61
C THR A 113 20.17 0.28 15.64
N ARG A 114 19.38 1.16 15.02
CA ARG A 114 17.97 0.91 14.77
C ARG A 114 17.84 -0.15 13.67
N GLN A 115 17.21 -1.28 13.98
CA GLN A 115 17.06 -2.41 13.07
C GLN A 115 15.59 -2.80 12.89
N VAL A 116 15.25 -3.27 11.70
CA VAL A 116 13.92 -3.81 11.37
C VAL A 116 14.00 -5.33 11.34
N VAL A 117 13.16 -5.97 12.15
CA VAL A 117 12.98 -7.42 12.21
C VAL A 117 11.61 -7.76 11.62
N CYS A 118 11.59 -8.60 10.60
CA CYS A 118 10.38 -9.09 9.97
C CYS A 118 9.89 -10.37 10.66
N ILE A 119 8.59 -10.44 10.88
CA ILE A 119 7.90 -11.66 11.33
C ILE A 119 7.52 -12.43 10.07
N LEU A 120 8.10 -13.61 9.89
CA LEU A 120 7.83 -14.51 8.78
C LEU A 120 6.89 -15.63 9.22
N LEU A 121 5.84 -15.83 8.43
CA LEU A 121 4.89 -16.92 8.55
C LEU A 121 5.17 -17.91 7.42
N THR A 122 5.43 -19.18 7.76
CA THR A 122 5.78 -20.22 6.79
C THR A 122 4.88 -21.43 6.96
N VAL A 123 4.45 -22.02 5.84
CA VAL A 123 3.73 -23.30 5.82
C VAL A 123 4.59 -24.41 5.22
N ASN A 124 4.60 -25.57 5.87
CA ASN A 124 5.12 -26.80 5.31
C ASN A 124 3.96 -27.73 4.94
N PRO A 125 3.56 -27.79 3.66
CA PRO A 125 2.42 -28.58 3.20
C PRO A 125 2.65 -30.09 3.26
N TYR A 126 3.89 -30.54 3.53
CA TYR A 126 4.26 -31.96 3.52
C TYR A 126 4.58 -32.50 4.90
N LYS A 127 4.68 -31.63 5.91
CA LYS A 127 4.82 -31.99 7.32
C LYS A 127 3.48 -31.80 8.02
N MET A 128 2.87 -32.90 8.43
CA MET A 128 1.52 -32.95 9.00
C MET A 128 1.56 -32.98 10.53
N LEU A 129 0.74 -32.14 11.15
CA LEU A 129 0.49 -32.12 12.58
C LEU A 129 -0.83 -32.82 12.89
N PRO A 130 -0.87 -33.75 13.85
CA PRO A 130 -2.09 -34.43 14.25
C PRO A 130 -3.01 -33.47 15.04
N VAL A 131 -4.28 -33.33 14.65
CA VAL A 131 -5.24 -32.38 15.25
C VAL A 131 -6.63 -32.98 15.48
N GLY A 132 -7.45 -32.27 16.24
CA GLY A 132 -8.78 -32.72 16.66
C GLY A 132 -8.76 -33.51 17.96
N VAL A 133 -9.91 -33.65 18.62
CA VAL A 133 -10.00 -34.35 19.90
C VAL A 133 -9.99 -35.87 19.66
N PRO A 134 -9.04 -36.62 20.25
CA PRO A 134 -9.03 -38.08 20.16
C PRO A 134 -10.32 -38.68 20.72
N ASP A 135 -10.90 -39.63 20.00
CA ASP A 135 -12.06 -40.39 20.48
C ASP A 135 -11.59 -41.49 21.45
N PRO A 136 -11.99 -41.47 22.73
CA PRO A 136 -11.57 -42.46 23.73
C PRO A 136 -11.90 -43.91 23.35
N GLU A 137 -12.89 -44.12 22.48
CA GLU A 137 -13.29 -45.45 22.01
C GLU A 137 -12.39 -45.98 20.87
N THR A 138 -11.55 -45.12 20.28
CA THR A 138 -10.61 -45.53 19.23
C THR A 138 -9.35 -46.17 19.82
N THR A 139 -8.97 -47.33 19.27
CA THR A 139 -7.73 -48.03 19.65
C THR A 139 -6.87 -48.27 18.41
N PRO A 140 -5.62 -47.76 18.36
CA PRO A 140 -4.97 -46.94 19.38
C PRO A 140 -5.61 -45.55 19.48
N LEU A 141 -5.54 -44.93 20.66
CA LEU A 141 -5.96 -43.54 20.82
C LEU A 141 -5.08 -42.63 19.96
N HIS A 142 -5.68 -41.84 19.09
CA HIS A 142 -4.97 -40.92 18.20
C HIS A 142 -5.86 -39.72 17.84
N HIS A 143 -5.21 -38.66 17.37
CA HIS A 143 -5.93 -37.53 16.78
C HIS A 143 -6.61 -37.95 15.47
N PRO A 144 -7.87 -37.56 15.25
CA PRO A 144 -8.64 -38.00 14.08
C PRO A 144 -8.22 -37.34 12.76
N TYR A 145 -7.56 -36.18 12.81
CA TYR A 145 -7.25 -35.37 11.62
C TYR A 145 -5.79 -34.93 11.59
N VAL A 146 -5.38 -34.36 10.46
CA VAL A 146 -4.06 -33.74 10.29
C VAL A 146 -4.17 -32.40 9.56
N LEU A 147 -3.28 -31.47 9.91
CA LEU A 147 -3.13 -30.16 9.25
C LEU A 147 -1.64 -29.88 8.94
N PRO A 148 -1.32 -29.08 7.90
CA PRO A 148 0.06 -28.77 7.56
C PRO A 148 0.73 -27.93 8.66
N GLU A 149 2.02 -28.12 8.87
CA GLU A 149 2.77 -27.35 9.87
C GLU A 149 2.85 -25.88 9.47
N VAL A 150 2.47 -25.00 10.39
CA VAL A 150 2.64 -23.55 10.29
C VAL A 150 3.69 -23.13 11.31
N THR A 151 4.63 -22.26 10.91
CA THR A 151 5.71 -21.79 11.77
C THR A 151 5.87 -20.27 11.70
N LEU A 152 6.34 -19.69 12.80
CA LEU A 152 6.77 -18.30 12.86
C LEU A 152 8.29 -18.23 12.99
N GLN A 153 8.91 -17.29 12.29
CA GLN A 153 10.33 -16.99 12.39
C GLN A 153 10.53 -15.49 12.42
N LEU A 154 11.52 -15.03 13.17
CA LEU A 154 11.97 -13.64 13.14
C LEU A 154 13.23 -13.59 12.26
N VAL A 155 13.31 -12.59 11.39
CA VAL A 155 14.46 -12.42 10.48
C VAL A 155 14.75 -10.94 10.30
N LEU A 156 16.01 -10.53 10.36
CA LEU A 156 16.40 -9.16 10.04
C LEU A 156 16.03 -8.82 8.60
N GLU A 157 15.48 -7.63 8.36
CA GLU A 157 15.02 -7.22 7.03
C GLU A 157 16.13 -7.30 5.97
N GLN A 158 17.36 -6.94 6.33
CA GLN A 158 18.54 -7.05 5.46
C GLN A 158 18.89 -8.49 5.04
N ASN A 159 18.45 -9.48 5.82
CA ASN A 159 18.67 -10.90 5.55
C ASN A 159 17.51 -11.53 4.74
N LEU A 160 16.46 -10.77 4.42
CA LEU A 160 15.38 -11.26 3.57
C LEU A 160 15.88 -11.47 2.15
N ASN A 161 16.12 -12.73 1.81
CA ASN A 161 16.42 -13.12 0.44
C ASN A 161 15.12 -13.21 -0.38
N LYS A 162 15.10 -12.61 -1.57
CA LYS A 162 14.00 -12.73 -2.54
C LYS A 162 13.59 -14.19 -2.77
N ALA A 163 14.55 -15.12 -2.88
CA ALA A 163 14.26 -16.53 -3.08
C ALA A 163 13.41 -17.15 -1.96
N PHE A 164 13.57 -16.67 -0.71
CA PHE A 164 12.79 -17.14 0.43
C PHE A 164 11.35 -16.62 0.38
N LEU A 165 11.17 -15.36 -0.04
CA LEU A 165 9.86 -14.71 -0.19
C LEU A 165 9.06 -15.23 -1.41
N GLU A 166 9.73 -15.84 -2.40
CA GLU A 166 9.09 -16.54 -3.52
C GLU A 166 8.58 -17.95 -3.14
N GLY A 167 8.98 -18.45 -1.96
CA GLY A 167 8.65 -19.78 -1.45
C GLY A 167 7.34 -19.82 -0.65
N ASN A 168 7.33 -20.62 0.41
CA ASN A 168 6.13 -20.92 1.19
C ASN A 168 5.97 -20.00 2.40
N SER A 169 6.49 -18.77 2.30
CA SER A 169 6.62 -17.81 3.39
C SER A 169 6.00 -16.47 3.04
N ILE A 170 5.48 -15.77 4.04
CA ILE A 170 4.90 -14.43 3.91
C ILE A 170 5.40 -13.56 5.08
N VAL A 171 5.67 -12.29 4.81
CA VAL A 171 5.94 -11.30 5.87
C VAL A 171 4.62 -10.91 6.53
N ALA A 172 4.46 -11.30 7.79
CA ALA A 172 3.27 -11.08 8.60
C ALA A 172 3.28 -9.72 9.32
N GLY A 173 4.46 -9.21 9.66
CA GLY A 173 4.61 -7.98 10.42
C GLY A 173 6.06 -7.52 10.51
N ARG A 174 6.26 -6.32 11.07
CA ARG A 174 7.57 -5.73 11.33
C ARG A 174 7.68 -5.28 12.78
N VAL A 175 8.84 -5.51 13.36
CA VAL A 175 9.23 -5.04 14.69
C VAL A 175 10.48 -4.19 14.53
N ILE A 176 10.46 -3.00 15.10
CA ILE A 176 11.59 -2.10 15.14
C ILE A 176 12.30 -2.31 16.47
N VAL A 177 13.59 -2.61 16.42
CA VAL A 177 14.45 -2.73 17.61
C VAL A 177 15.42 -1.56 17.62
N ASP A 178 15.49 -0.85 18.74
CA ASP A 178 16.30 0.36 18.89
C ASP A 178 16.78 0.47 20.35
N GLY A 179 18.10 0.40 20.57
CA GLY A 179 18.69 0.54 21.90
C GLY A 179 18.23 -0.50 22.94
N GLY A 180 17.85 -1.71 22.52
CA GLY A 180 17.36 -2.79 23.40
C GLY A 180 15.85 -2.75 23.68
N ALA A 181 15.17 -1.66 23.33
CA ALA A 181 13.71 -1.60 23.29
C ALA A 181 13.20 -2.11 21.94
N PHE A 182 11.95 -2.57 21.90
CA PHE A 182 11.26 -2.86 20.65
C PHE A 182 9.92 -2.15 20.57
N SER A 183 9.50 -1.85 19.34
CA SER A 183 8.16 -1.35 19.02
C SER A 183 7.64 -2.05 17.78
N ILE A 184 6.35 -2.35 17.76
CA ILE A 184 5.70 -2.91 16.58
C ILE A 184 5.52 -1.79 15.56
N ASP A 185 5.85 -2.05 14.30
CA ASP A 185 5.51 -1.14 13.20
C ASP A 185 4.02 -1.26 12.92
N SER A 186 3.23 -0.42 13.58
CA SER A 186 1.78 -0.40 13.41
C SER A 186 1.35 0.08 12.03
N ASP A 187 2.20 0.77 11.29
CA ASP A 187 1.85 1.33 9.98
C ASP A 187 2.11 0.32 8.85
N TYR A 188 2.82 -0.76 9.14
CA TYR A 188 3.06 -1.83 8.19
C TYR A 188 1.74 -2.47 7.71
N ILE A 189 1.57 -2.53 6.39
CA ILE A 189 0.51 -3.28 5.74
C ILE A 189 1.18 -4.47 5.06
N PRO A 190 0.93 -5.72 5.50
CA PRO A 190 1.50 -6.89 4.85
C PRO A 190 0.94 -7.06 3.43
N ALA A 191 1.53 -7.96 2.65
CA ALA A 191 0.95 -8.37 1.37
C ALA A 191 -0.51 -8.81 1.56
N ILE A 192 -1.43 -8.33 0.72
CA ILE A 192 -2.86 -8.63 0.79
C ILE A 192 -3.42 -8.97 -0.59
N GLN A 193 -4.35 -9.91 -0.63
CA GLN A 193 -4.96 -10.37 -1.89
C GLN A 193 -5.88 -9.31 -2.50
N ARG A 194 -6.60 -8.58 -1.65
CA ARG A 194 -7.56 -7.52 -2.01
C ARG A 194 -7.48 -6.36 -1.02
N ILE A 195 -7.92 -5.18 -1.43
CA ILE A 195 -7.98 -4.00 -0.56
C ILE A 195 -8.81 -4.27 0.71
N ASN A 196 -9.97 -4.93 0.58
CA ASN A 196 -10.86 -5.25 1.71
C ASN A 196 -10.31 -6.27 2.72
N CYS A 197 -9.14 -6.86 2.47
CA CYS A 197 -8.45 -7.74 3.42
C CYS A 197 -7.65 -6.98 4.50
N SER A 198 -7.57 -5.65 4.41
CA SER A 198 -6.90 -4.79 5.40
C SER A 198 -7.70 -3.50 5.62
N GLU A 199 -7.99 -3.18 6.88
CA GLU A 199 -8.67 -1.93 7.25
C GLU A 199 -7.89 -0.68 6.83
N ARG A 200 -6.55 -0.71 6.96
CA ARG A 200 -5.70 0.42 6.52
C ARG A 200 -5.73 0.62 5.01
N ALA A 201 -5.75 -0.47 4.24
CA ALA A 201 -5.86 -0.39 2.79
C ALA A 201 -7.25 0.10 2.36
N MET A 202 -8.32 -0.33 3.05
CA MET A 202 -9.67 0.20 2.86
C MET A 202 -9.72 1.71 3.14
N TYR A 203 -9.18 2.15 4.27
CA TYR A 203 -9.11 3.57 4.61
C TYR A 203 -8.35 4.39 3.55
N ALA A 204 -7.24 3.85 3.02
CA ALA A 204 -6.51 4.51 1.95
C ALA A 204 -7.33 4.64 0.65
N LEU A 205 -8.11 3.62 0.29
CA LEU A 205 -9.02 3.65 -0.87
C LEU A 205 -10.18 4.64 -0.66
N GLU A 206 -10.78 4.66 0.53
CA GLU A 206 -11.86 5.59 0.88
C GLU A 206 -11.37 7.04 0.81
N ASN A 207 -10.24 7.34 1.47
CA ASN A 207 -9.62 8.66 1.44
C ASN A 207 -9.28 9.10 0.00
N MET A 208 -8.75 8.19 -0.83
CA MET A 208 -8.50 8.46 -2.25
C MET A 208 -9.79 8.78 -3.00
N THR A 209 -10.84 7.99 -2.79
CA THR A 209 -12.14 8.14 -3.46
C THR A 209 -12.79 9.47 -3.11
N GLU A 210 -12.87 9.81 -1.83
CA GLU A 210 -13.43 11.07 -1.34
C GLU A 210 -12.62 12.29 -1.82
N THR A 211 -11.29 12.18 -1.80
CA THR A 211 -10.42 13.25 -2.28
C THR A 211 -10.57 13.47 -3.77
N LEU A 212 -10.64 12.42 -4.59
CA LEU A 212 -10.89 12.55 -6.02
C LEU A 212 -12.26 13.15 -6.33
N GLU A 213 -13.29 12.78 -5.57
CA GLU A 213 -14.63 13.38 -5.69
C GLU A 213 -14.61 14.87 -5.36
N ARG A 214 -13.90 15.27 -4.30
CA ARG A 214 -13.74 16.68 -3.92
C ARG A 214 -12.95 17.48 -4.97
N ILE A 215 -11.84 16.94 -5.47
CA ILE A 215 -11.07 17.54 -6.57
C ILE A 215 -11.98 17.74 -7.79
N HIS A 216 -12.74 16.72 -8.16
CA HIS A 216 -13.69 16.78 -9.28
C HIS A 216 -14.75 17.89 -9.08
N SER A 217 -15.40 17.95 -7.92
CA SER A 217 -16.38 19.00 -7.62
C SER A 217 -15.77 20.40 -7.66
N ASN A 218 -14.55 20.57 -7.16
CA ASN A 218 -13.84 21.84 -7.18
C ASN A 218 -13.44 22.23 -8.62
N ALA A 219 -12.98 21.29 -9.45
CA ALA A 219 -12.71 21.52 -10.87
C ALA A 219 -13.94 22.00 -11.64
N LEU A 220 -15.13 21.44 -11.36
CA LEU A 220 -16.38 21.92 -11.95
C LEU A 220 -16.72 23.36 -11.54
N LYS A 221 -16.51 23.73 -10.27
CA LYS A 221 -16.71 25.10 -9.79
C LYS A 221 -15.76 26.08 -10.47
N VAL A 222 -14.48 25.73 -10.57
CA VAL A 222 -13.47 26.52 -11.30
C VAL A 222 -13.91 26.73 -12.74
N TYR A 223 -14.33 25.66 -13.41
CA TYR A 223 -14.79 25.73 -14.80
C TYR A 223 -16.00 26.66 -14.96
N ALA A 224 -17.03 26.48 -14.13
CA ALA A 224 -18.28 27.24 -14.20
C ALA A 224 -18.10 28.75 -14.00
N LYS A 225 -17.22 29.15 -13.07
CA LYS A 225 -16.93 30.57 -12.79
C LYS A 225 -16.22 31.29 -13.94
N ASN A 226 -15.47 30.54 -14.76
CA ASN A 226 -14.57 31.12 -15.75
C ASN A 226 -15.08 30.98 -17.19
N VAL A 227 -15.94 30.01 -17.48
CA VAL A 227 -16.34 29.69 -18.87
C VAL A 227 -17.10 30.84 -19.54
N SER A 228 -17.91 31.56 -18.76
CA SER A 228 -18.70 32.70 -19.23
C SER A 228 -18.04 34.05 -18.96
N ASN A 229 -16.78 34.07 -18.48
CA ASN A 229 -16.07 35.31 -18.23
C ASN A 229 -15.67 35.98 -19.57
N PRO A 230 -16.16 37.19 -19.88
CA PRO A 230 -15.84 37.88 -21.13
C PRO A 230 -14.36 38.28 -21.25
N HIS A 231 -13.63 38.31 -20.14
CA HIS A 231 -12.20 38.62 -20.07
C HIS A 231 -11.36 37.38 -19.76
N ARG A 232 -11.80 36.20 -20.22
CA ARG A 232 -11.10 34.93 -20.01
C ARG A 232 -9.65 35.02 -20.51
N SER A 233 -8.71 34.78 -19.60
CA SER A 233 -7.28 34.86 -19.87
C SER A 233 -6.72 33.53 -20.40
N MET A 234 -5.53 33.57 -21.02
CA MET A 234 -4.79 32.35 -21.38
C MET A 234 -4.53 31.46 -20.15
N LEU A 235 -4.31 32.07 -18.98
CA LEU A 235 -4.15 31.35 -17.73
C LEU A 235 -5.40 30.55 -17.35
N ALA A 236 -6.59 31.12 -17.57
CA ALA A 236 -7.85 30.41 -17.36
C ALA A 236 -8.00 29.24 -18.36
N ASP A 237 -7.63 29.44 -19.63
CA ASP A 237 -7.63 28.37 -20.64
C ASP A 237 -6.65 27.23 -20.29
N ASN A 238 -5.44 27.56 -19.82
CA ASN A 238 -4.47 26.57 -19.36
C ASN A 238 -4.93 25.84 -18.09
N THR A 239 -5.63 26.53 -17.19
CA THR A 239 -6.25 25.91 -16.01
C THR A 239 -7.38 24.97 -16.43
N PHE A 240 -8.15 25.30 -17.47
CA PHE A 240 -9.18 24.42 -18.02
C PHE A 240 -8.63 23.11 -18.54
N ALA A 241 -7.44 23.10 -19.14
CA ALA A 241 -6.79 21.86 -19.56
C ALA A 241 -6.63 20.88 -18.38
N LEU A 242 -6.28 21.36 -17.19
CA LEU A 242 -6.19 20.53 -15.98
C LEU A 242 -7.57 20.17 -15.41
N CYS A 243 -8.52 21.11 -15.41
CA CYS A 243 -9.90 20.82 -15.03
C CYS A 243 -10.46 19.66 -15.85
N ASP A 244 -10.24 19.66 -17.16
CA ASP A 244 -10.75 18.64 -18.08
C ASP A 244 -10.09 17.28 -17.83
N VAL A 245 -8.79 17.24 -17.50
CA VAL A 245 -8.13 16.01 -17.05
C VAL A 245 -8.84 15.40 -15.84
N VAL A 246 -9.03 16.18 -14.77
CA VAL A 246 -9.68 15.69 -13.54
C VAL A 246 -11.12 15.28 -13.81
N LYS A 247 -11.89 16.12 -14.52
CA LYS A 247 -13.31 15.87 -14.84
C LYS A 247 -13.49 14.55 -15.58
N ASN A 248 -12.70 14.35 -16.63
CA ASN A 248 -12.79 13.16 -17.45
C ASN A 248 -12.30 11.92 -16.69
N PHE A 249 -11.18 12.04 -15.97
CA PHE A 249 -10.64 10.94 -15.16
C PHE A 249 -11.65 10.44 -14.12
N TYR A 250 -12.22 11.35 -13.31
CA TYR A 250 -13.19 10.95 -12.29
C TYR A 250 -14.45 10.36 -12.91
N SER A 251 -14.98 10.97 -13.97
CA SER A 251 -16.18 10.47 -14.66
C SER A 251 -15.99 9.07 -15.25
N GLN A 252 -14.78 8.73 -15.67
CA GLN A 252 -14.44 7.40 -16.20
C GLN A 252 -14.28 6.33 -15.10
N HIS A 253 -13.77 6.70 -13.92
CA HIS A 253 -13.37 5.73 -12.89
C HIS A 253 -14.22 5.75 -11.61
N CYS A 254 -15.18 6.68 -11.45
CA CYS A 254 -15.96 6.81 -10.22
C CYS A 254 -16.73 5.53 -9.85
N PHE A 255 -17.23 4.79 -10.85
CA PHE A 255 -17.91 3.51 -10.60
C PHE A 255 -16.95 2.44 -10.08
N GLU A 256 -15.78 2.30 -10.72
CA GLU A 256 -14.76 1.34 -10.29
C GLU A 256 -14.25 1.65 -8.88
N LEU A 257 -13.95 2.92 -8.59
CA LEU A 257 -13.49 3.36 -7.27
C LEU A 257 -14.48 3.02 -6.15
N LYS A 258 -15.78 3.25 -6.39
CA LYS A 258 -16.83 3.08 -5.38
C LYS A 258 -17.31 1.65 -5.21
N ASN A 259 -17.23 0.80 -6.25
CA ASN A 259 -17.91 -0.50 -6.24
C ASN A 259 -17.00 -1.69 -6.51
N ILE A 260 -15.84 -1.50 -7.15
CA ILE A 260 -14.98 -2.61 -7.62
C ILE A 260 -13.65 -2.61 -6.86
N ALA A 261 -13.04 -1.45 -6.64
CA ALA A 261 -11.68 -1.33 -6.14
C ALA A 261 -11.43 -2.04 -4.79
N ALA A 262 -12.43 -2.10 -3.91
CA ALA A 262 -12.32 -2.79 -2.62
C ALA A 262 -12.05 -4.31 -2.77
N GLU A 263 -12.59 -4.92 -3.83
CA GLU A 263 -12.40 -6.34 -4.12
C GLU A 263 -11.20 -6.60 -5.05
N GLN A 264 -10.48 -5.57 -5.45
CA GLN A 264 -9.31 -5.69 -6.31
C GLN A 264 -8.01 -5.72 -5.52
N PRO A 265 -6.93 -6.29 -6.08
CA PRO A 265 -5.62 -6.20 -5.46
C PRO A 265 -5.10 -4.75 -5.44
N PRO A 266 -4.21 -4.38 -4.48
CA PRO A 266 -3.81 -2.99 -4.26
C PRO A 266 -3.18 -2.26 -5.45
N ILE A 267 -2.61 -3.00 -6.41
CA ILE A 267 -2.07 -2.47 -7.67
C ILE A 267 -3.11 -1.65 -8.45
N TYR A 268 -4.40 -1.96 -8.34
CA TYR A 268 -5.45 -1.23 -9.04
C TYR A 268 -5.68 0.17 -8.44
N THR A 269 -5.59 0.32 -7.12
CA THR A 269 -5.61 1.62 -6.43
C THR A 269 -4.41 2.47 -6.87
N VAL A 270 -3.22 1.86 -6.92
CA VAL A 270 -2.01 2.50 -7.41
C VAL A 270 -2.14 2.94 -8.87
N ARG A 271 -2.75 2.10 -9.72
CA ARG A 271 -3.01 2.39 -11.14
C ARG A 271 -3.86 3.65 -11.31
N PHE A 272 -4.90 3.85 -10.51
CA PHE A 272 -5.73 5.07 -10.60
C PHE A 272 -4.90 6.34 -10.33
N ALA A 273 -4.08 6.33 -9.28
CA ALA A 273 -3.24 7.47 -8.94
C ALA A 273 -2.17 7.73 -10.02
N ASN A 274 -1.53 6.67 -10.50
CA ASN A 274 -0.55 6.74 -11.59
C ASN A 274 -1.15 7.28 -12.89
N ALA A 275 -2.35 6.84 -13.26
CA ALA A 275 -3.04 7.30 -14.46
C ALA A 275 -3.36 8.80 -14.37
N LEU A 276 -3.89 9.28 -13.24
CA LEU A 276 -4.15 10.70 -13.03
C LEU A 276 -2.86 11.53 -13.10
N ALA A 277 -1.79 11.09 -12.43
CA ALA A 277 -0.50 11.78 -12.45
C ALA A 277 0.07 11.90 -13.86
N ASN A 278 0.01 10.83 -14.66
CA ASN A 278 0.46 10.83 -16.06
C ASN A 278 -0.38 11.77 -16.94
N LEU A 279 -1.71 11.78 -16.76
CA LEU A 279 -2.59 12.68 -17.51
C LEU A 279 -2.30 14.15 -17.18
N LEU A 280 -2.11 14.48 -15.90
CA LEU A 280 -1.76 15.84 -15.47
C LEU A 280 -0.40 16.29 -16.03
N LEU A 281 0.64 15.44 -15.92
CA LEU A 281 1.97 15.76 -16.48
C LEU A 281 1.92 15.94 -17.99
N THR A 282 1.18 15.08 -18.69
CA THR A 282 1.05 15.16 -20.15
C THR A 282 0.36 16.46 -20.54
N SER A 283 -0.71 16.84 -19.84
CA SER A 283 -1.41 18.11 -20.06
C SER A 283 -0.49 19.31 -19.84
N LEU A 284 0.23 19.34 -18.72
CA LEU A 284 1.17 20.41 -18.38
C LEU A 284 2.32 20.54 -19.39
N ARG A 285 2.94 19.41 -19.77
CA ARG A 285 4.06 19.38 -20.72
C ARG A 285 3.65 19.68 -22.16
N SER A 286 2.36 19.67 -22.45
CA SER A 286 1.83 20.05 -23.78
C SER A 286 1.64 21.56 -23.92
N LEU A 287 1.73 22.33 -22.82
CA LEU A 287 1.65 23.78 -22.85
C LEU A 287 2.94 24.40 -23.42
N PRO A 288 2.87 25.58 -24.06
CA PRO A 288 4.06 26.38 -24.36
C PRO A 288 4.85 26.68 -23.08
N GLU A 289 6.19 26.69 -23.16
CA GLU A 289 7.09 26.83 -21.99
C GLU A 289 6.74 28.05 -21.12
N LYS A 290 6.52 29.21 -21.74
CA LYS A 290 6.11 30.44 -21.05
C LYS A 290 4.79 30.29 -20.30
N ASP A 291 3.83 29.60 -20.91
CA ASP A 291 2.49 29.40 -20.35
C ASP A 291 2.52 28.38 -19.21
N PHE A 292 3.35 27.35 -19.34
CA PHE A 292 3.64 26.37 -18.29
C PHE A 292 4.24 27.05 -17.05
N GLU A 293 5.28 27.87 -17.21
CA GLU A 293 5.90 28.59 -16.09
C GLU A 293 4.93 29.55 -15.42
N THR A 294 4.19 30.32 -16.23
CA THR A 294 3.19 31.28 -15.72
C THR A 294 2.09 30.58 -14.92
N LEU A 295 1.62 29.41 -15.40
CA LEU A 295 0.59 28.63 -14.72
C LEU A 295 1.07 28.11 -13.37
N LEU A 296 2.28 27.52 -13.31
CA LEU A 296 2.82 27.00 -12.05
C LEU A 296 3.14 28.12 -11.06
N GLN A 297 3.64 29.27 -11.53
CA GLN A 297 3.87 30.42 -10.66
C GLN A 297 2.56 30.95 -10.05
N TYR A 298 1.49 30.96 -10.85
CA TYR A 298 0.16 31.31 -10.36
C TYR A 298 -0.36 30.32 -9.31
N PHE A 299 -0.13 29.02 -9.50
CA PHE A 299 -0.50 28.01 -8.50
C PHE A 299 0.25 28.23 -7.19
N ASP A 300 1.55 28.53 -7.24
CA ASP A 300 2.35 28.85 -6.06
C ASP A 300 1.80 30.07 -5.30
N GLU A 301 1.48 31.16 -6.00
CA GLU A 301 0.95 32.39 -5.38
C GLU A 301 -0.32 32.16 -4.53
N TRP A 302 -1.18 31.25 -4.98
CA TRP A 302 -2.46 30.96 -4.34
C TRP A 302 -2.42 29.79 -3.34
N THR A 303 -1.49 28.86 -3.49
CA THR A 303 -1.43 27.62 -2.67
C THR A 303 -0.22 27.54 -1.76
N ASN A 304 0.81 28.37 -1.98
CA ASN A 304 2.16 28.23 -1.43
C ASN A 304 2.83 26.87 -1.74
N ILE A 305 2.39 26.20 -2.82
CA ILE A 305 3.01 24.97 -3.30
C ILE A 305 3.97 25.35 -4.42
N LYS A 306 5.27 25.19 -4.15
CA LYS A 306 6.31 25.50 -5.13
C LYS A 306 6.12 24.69 -6.41
N PRO A 307 6.41 25.27 -7.60
CA PRO A 307 6.38 24.55 -8.87
C PRO A 307 7.20 23.25 -8.85
N SER A 308 8.37 23.27 -8.21
CA SER A 308 9.23 22.09 -8.05
C SER A 308 8.53 20.97 -7.27
N ASP A 309 7.85 21.30 -6.19
CA ASP A 309 7.25 20.33 -5.28
C ASP A 309 6.01 19.70 -5.90
N PHE A 310 5.20 20.50 -6.60
CA PHE A 310 4.07 20.04 -7.39
C PHE A 310 4.53 19.04 -8.47
N MET A 311 5.55 19.43 -9.26
CA MET A 311 6.06 18.60 -10.34
C MET A 311 6.75 17.34 -9.83
N HIS A 312 7.51 17.42 -8.75
CA HIS A 312 8.15 16.25 -8.13
C HIS A 312 7.11 15.25 -7.64
N LYS A 313 6.16 15.67 -6.79
CA LYS A 313 5.13 14.76 -6.25
C LYS A 313 4.29 14.10 -7.34
N THR A 314 3.96 14.84 -8.40
CA THR A 314 3.24 14.29 -9.54
C THR A 314 4.13 13.30 -10.33
N SER A 315 5.39 13.65 -10.56
CA SER A 315 6.35 12.79 -11.27
C SER A 315 6.69 11.52 -10.50
N ASP A 316 6.78 11.58 -9.17
CA ASP A 316 7.07 10.43 -8.32
C ASP A 316 5.98 9.36 -8.46
N ILE A 317 4.70 9.79 -8.48
CA ILE A 317 3.56 8.88 -8.70
C ILE A 317 3.49 8.38 -10.15
N ALA A 318 3.81 9.23 -11.14
CA ALA A 318 3.80 8.83 -12.54
C ALA A 318 4.84 7.73 -12.88
N HIS A 319 5.97 7.69 -12.16
CA HIS A 319 7.04 6.69 -12.32
C HIS A 319 7.16 5.72 -11.15
N LEU A 320 6.12 5.63 -10.31
CA LEU A 320 6.12 4.78 -9.13
C LEU A 320 6.24 3.31 -9.51
N ASN A 321 7.18 2.62 -8.85
CA ASN A 321 7.37 1.18 -8.99
C ASN A 321 6.59 0.46 -7.90
N TYR A 322 5.66 -0.40 -8.30
CA TYR A 322 4.85 -1.15 -7.35
C TYR A 322 5.70 -2.20 -6.61
N ASN A 323 5.62 -2.19 -5.29
CA ASN A 323 6.16 -3.22 -4.42
C ASN A 323 5.07 -3.71 -3.46
N HIS A 324 4.65 -4.97 -3.63
CA HIS A 324 3.57 -5.54 -2.83
C HIS A 324 3.90 -5.71 -1.35
N LEU A 325 5.18 -5.61 -0.97
CA LEU A 325 5.63 -5.67 0.42
C LEU A 325 5.68 -4.29 1.10
N GLU A 326 5.52 -3.19 0.35
CA GLU A 326 5.64 -1.81 0.84
C GLU A 326 4.34 -1.02 0.60
N LEU A 327 3.18 -1.64 0.85
CA LEU A 327 1.88 -1.03 0.52
C LEU A 327 1.63 0.29 1.23
N ASN A 328 2.02 0.40 2.51
CA ASN A 328 1.84 1.65 3.27
C ASN A 328 2.61 2.81 2.63
N THR A 329 3.88 2.61 2.28
CA THR A 329 4.72 3.62 1.61
C THR A 329 4.10 4.10 0.30
N LEU A 330 3.50 3.18 -0.47
CA LEU A 330 2.79 3.51 -1.71
C LEU A 330 1.55 4.37 -1.43
N PHE A 331 0.70 3.97 -0.48
CA PHE A 331 -0.51 4.71 -0.14
C PHE A 331 -0.23 6.10 0.45
N VAL A 332 0.79 6.23 1.30
CA VAL A 332 1.24 7.52 1.84
C VAL A 332 1.69 8.44 0.72
N SER A 333 2.46 7.92 -0.25
CA SER A 333 2.92 8.70 -1.40
C SER A 333 1.74 9.16 -2.28
N ILE A 334 0.78 8.28 -2.53
CA ILE A 334 -0.44 8.59 -3.30
C ILE A 334 -1.27 9.67 -2.58
N ALA A 335 -1.49 9.52 -1.28
CA ALA A 335 -2.22 10.50 -0.48
C ALA A 335 -1.53 11.88 -0.51
N ALA A 336 -0.20 11.92 -0.39
CA ALA A 336 0.57 13.16 -0.46
C ALA A 336 0.45 13.85 -1.83
N PHE A 337 0.41 13.08 -2.92
CA PHE A 337 0.15 13.60 -4.27
C PHE A 337 -1.27 14.15 -4.39
N LEU A 338 -2.28 13.37 -4.01
CA LEU A 338 -3.69 13.79 -4.11
C LEU A 338 -3.98 15.04 -3.25
N ASN A 339 -3.35 15.18 -2.08
CA ASN A 339 -3.47 16.36 -1.24
C ASN A 339 -2.96 17.64 -1.92
N VAL A 340 -1.90 17.55 -2.72
CA VAL A 340 -1.40 18.70 -3.50
C VAL A 340 -2.43 19.11 -4.56
N ILE A 341 -2.99 18.14 -5.27
CA ILE A 341 -4.02 18.42 -6.30
C ILE A 341 -5.30 18.97 -5.66
N ASP A 342 -5.74 18.41 -4.54
CA ASP A 342 -6.90 18.88 -3.79
C ASP A 342 -6.72 20.29 -3.26
N THR A 343 -5.58 20.60 -2.65
CA THR A 343 -5.27 21.95 -2.17
C THR A 343 -5.33 22.96 -3.32
N LEU A 344 -4.77 22.61 -4.48
CA LEU A 344 -4.80 23.44 -5.67
C LEU A 344 -6.24 23.72 -6.14
N PHE A 345 -7.01 22.67 -6.43
CA PHE A 345 -8.36 22.85 -6.96
C PHE A 345 -9.30 23.49 -5.94
N HIS A 346 -9.12 23.20 -4.65
CA HIS A 346 -9.86 23.86 -3.58
C HIS A 346 -9.62 25.37 -3.61
N LYS A 347 -8.35 25.82 -3.60
CA LYS A 347 -8.00 27.25 -3.64
C LYS A 347 -8.50 27.94 -4.91
N LEU A 348 -8.29 27.33 -6.07
CA LEU A 348 -8.80 27.87 -7.33
C LEU A 348 -10.33 28.00 -7.34
N SER A 349 -11.03 27.07 -6.68
CA SER A 349 -12.49 27.11 -6.59
C SER A 349 -13.03 28.23 -5.69
N GLU A 350 -12.22 28.77 -4.78
CA GLU A 350 -12.57 29.90 -3.91
C GLU A 350 -12.47 31.24 -4.65
N LEU A 351 -11.60 31.34 -5.65
CA LEU A 351 -11.41 32.55 -6.46
C LEU A 351 -12.70 32.95 -7.19
N GLU A 352 -12.87 34.25 -7.44
CA GLU A 352 -13.97 34.75 -8.27
C GLU A 352 -13.78 34.30 -9.72
N TYR A 353 -12.57 34.45 -10.25
CA TYR A 353 -12.13 33.89 -11.54
C TYR A 353 -10.60 33.67 -11.54
N VAL A 354 -10.12 32.88 -12.49
CA VAL A 354 -8.70 32.57 -12.69
C VAL A 354 -8.02 33.71 -13.44
N GLY A 355 -6.91 34.21 -12.89
CA GLY A 355 -6.21 35.41 -13.38
C GLY A 355 -6.33 36.62 -12.47
N LEU A 356 -6.91 36.45 -11.28
CA LEU A 356 -6.79 37.42 -10.19
C LEU A 356 -5.34 37.45 -9.69
N ILE A 357 -4.76 38.64 -9.61
CA ILE A 357 -3.47 38.86 -8.97
C ILE A 357 -3.74 39.08 -7.48
N LYS A 358 -2.95 38.47 -6.59
CA LYS A 358 -3.10 38.67 -5.16
C LYS A 358 -2.72 40.11 -4.82
N GLU A 359 -3.69 40.93 -4.41
CA GLU A 359 -3.39 42.28 -3.94
C GLU A 359 -2.57 42.19 -2.66
N ASN A 360 -1.26 42.43 -2.75
CA ASN A 360 -0.44 42.72 -1.58
C ASN A 360 -0.85 44.10 -1.06
N ILE A 361 -1.79 44.14 -0.12
CA ILE A 361 -2.07 45.36 0.65
C ILE A 361 -0.84 45.61 1.54
N ILE A 362 0.15 46.31 0.99
CA ILE A 362 1.22 46.93 1.77
C ILE A 362 0.58 48.15 2.43
N ILE A 363 0.18 48.02 3.69
CA ILE A 363 -0.13 49.17 4.52
C ILE A 363 1.21 49.86 4.78
N SER A 364 1.60 50.79 3.89
CA SER A 364 2.57 51.80 4.26
C SER A 364 1.90 52.67 5.30
N GLU A 365 2.21 52.43 6.58
CA GLU A 365 1.96 53.43 7.62
C GLU A 365 2.65 54.73 7.17
N ASP A 366 1.85 55.70 6.73
CA ASP A 366 2.27 57.08 6.56
C ASP A 366 2.70 57.59 7.92
N ASN A 367 3.99 57.45 8.22
CA ASN A 367 4.59 58.05 9.39
C ASN A 367 4.70 59.55 9.14
N ASN A 368 3.63 60.26 9.48
CA ASN A 368 3.53 61.70 9.42
C ASN A 368 4.44 62.28 10.53
N GLY A 369 5.69 62.59 10.18
CA GLY A 369 6.67 63.06 11.17
C GLY A 369 8.01 63.56 10.63
N LYS A 370 8.01 64.75 10.02
CA LYS A 370 9.10 65.77 10.02
C LYS A 370 10.55 65.34 9.66
N ALA A 371 10.93 65.72 8.43
CA ALA A 371 12.19 66.35 7.98
C ALA A 371 13.57 65.83 8.43
N SER A 372 14.43 65.53 7.45
CA SER A 372 15.63 66.37 7.19
C SER A 372 16.12 66.22 5.74
N GLU A 373 16.54 67.35 5.15
CA GLU A 373 17.25 67.44 3.88
C GLU A 373 18.69 66.89 3.98
N SER A 374 19.24 66.52 2.82
CA SER A 374 20.55 65.88 2.54
C SER A 374 20.46 64.35 2.50
N GLU A 375 20.78 63.64 1.41
CA GLU A 375 21.79 63.87 0.38
C GLU A 375 21.31 63.40 -1.00
N ARG A 376 21.56 64.22 -2.02
CA ARG A 376 21.60 63.79 -3.42
C ARG A 376 22.87 62.98 -3.68
N LYS A 377 22.75 61.67 -3.91
CA LYS A 377 23.66 60.87 -4.76
C LYS A 377 22.80 59.79 -5.43
N SER A 378 22.34 59.97 -6.67
CA SER A 378 23.04 59.51 -7.88
C SER A 378 23.94 58.31 -7.60
N TRP A 379 23.63 57.14 -8.17
CA TRP A 379 24.57 56.38 -8.99
C TRP A 379 23.81 55.35 -9.83
N LYS A 380 24.28 55.21 -11.07
CA LYS A 380 23.76 54.37 -12.15
C LYS A 380 24.31 52.94 -12.01
N VAL A 381 23.53 51.99 -12.53
CA VAL A 381 23.82 50.89 -13.50
C VAL A 381 25.24 50.31 -13.57
N TRP A 382 25.30 48.99 -13.85
CA TRP A 382 26.26 48.14 -14.62
C TRP A 382 26.48 46.85 -13.81
N ASP A 383 26.34 45.60 -14.30
CA ASP A 383 26.19 45.00 -15.64
C ASP A 383 25.13 43.87 -15.61
#